data_AF-A0A9E8QH31-F1
#
_entry.id   AF-A0A9E8QH31-F1
#
_cell.length_a   1.000
_cell.length_b   1.000
_cell.length_c   1.000
_cell.angle_alpha   90.00
_cell.angle_beta   90.00
_cell.angle_gamma   90.00
#
_symmetry.space_group_name_H-M   'P 1'
#
loop_
_entity.id
_entity.type
_entity.pdbx_description
1 polymer ?
#
loop_
_entity_poly.entity_id
_entity_poly.type
_entity_poly.pdbx_seq_one_letter_code
_entity_poly.pdbx_strand_id
1 'polypeptide(L)'
;MILKPDPSFEAWEHGVIKLPTAELPRLRQALADAQTAHQEGLFARAQEFWLSLSRKQRGSLSLYLAAYASFRSDQEAAGAPVPFELDDLVGAGVQPTRIPRRVRRDDLDLPTNRTTRFDDEDVHIVFDRDKATVTWDVDPSGDAVARARDSHLAKAFFPLLATVKWTRQTGGALYGNDSELVAAAADGYGTGNDFPTAGFGPLGAKMAPAETSPYTLADGTTVECDDFRANVVEAERQARFQRRHAERQHRRAAQHSSGGAQGRVPAGAGITGGQFADKAQSLPEVSFLALAS
;
A
#
# COMPACT_ATOMS: atom_id res chain seq x y z
N MET A 1 -20.78 -26.25 -0.82
CA MET A 1 -21.28 -25.43 0.30
C MET A 1 -20.40 -24.21 0.35
N ILE A 2 -20.85 -23.08 -0.21
CA ILE A 2 -20.07 -21.83 -0.22
C ILE A 2 -20.29 -21.22 1.17
N LEU A 3 -19.26 -21.24 2.01
CA LEU A 3 -19.30 -20.52 3.28
C LEU A 3 -19.48 -19.04 2.93
N LYS A 4 -20.56 -18.43 3.42
CA LYS A 4 -20.66 -16.97 3.33
C LYS A 4 -19.47 -16.40 4.11
N PRO A 5 -18.73 -15.44 3.55
CA PRO A 5 -17.65 -14.78 4.28
C PRO A 5 -18.21 -14.18 5.56
N ASP A 6 -17.41 -14.24 6.63
CA ASP A 6 -17.75 -13.62 7.90
C ASP A 6 -17.90 -12.11 7.67
N PRO A 7 -19.05 -11.49 8.01
CA PRO A 7 -19.25 -10.05 7.81
C PRO A 7 -18.31 -9.17 8.64
N SER A 8 -17.48 -9.74 9.51
CA SER A 8 -16.41 -9.04 10.23
C SER A 8 -15.06 -9.02 9.50
N PHE A 9 -14.98 -9.61 8.30
CA PHE A 9 -13.74 -9.59 7.53
C PHE A 9 -13.53 -8.22 6.87
N GLU A 10 -12.53 -7.48 7.33
CA GLU A 10 -12.13 -6.20 6.75
C GLU A 10 -10.94 -6.42 5.81
N ALA A 11 -11.16 -6.30 4.50
CA ALA A 11 -10.11 -6.39 3.50
C ALA A 11 -9.35 -5.07 3.41
N TRP A 12 -8.02 -5.15 3.39
CA TRP A 12 -7.12 -4.00 3.22
C TRP A 12 -5.93 -4.39 2.34
N GLU A 13 -5.27 -3.39 1.78
CA GLU A 13 -4.06 -3.53 0.98
C GLU A 13 -3.13 -2.35 1.22
N HIS A 14 -1.87 -2.61 1.55
CA HIS A 14 -0.86 -1.61 1.84
C HIS A 14 0.47 -1.98 1.19
N GLY A 15 1.20 -0.98 0.71
CA GLY A 15 2.62 -1.18 0.39
C GLY A 15 3.35 0.07 -0.05
N VAL A 16 4.67 -0.07 -0.10
CA VAL A 16 5.58 1.02 -0.46
C VAL A 16 6.40 0.60 -1.67
N ILE A 17 6.38 1.45 -2.70
CA ILE A 17 7.07 1.23 -3.96
C ILE A 17 8.10 2.35 -4.14
N LYS A 18 9.38 1.98 -4.19
CA LYS A 18 10.47 2.89 -4.51
C LYS A 18 10.61 3.03 -6.02
N LEU A 19 10.39 4.22 -6.55
CA LEU A 19 10.46 4.49 -7.98
C LEU A 19 11.84 4.99 -8.39
N PRO A 20 12.26 4.76 -9.65
CA PRO A 20 13.33 5.55 -10.24
C PRO A 20 12.97 7.06 -10.19
N THR A 21 13.92 7.91 -9.81
CA THR A 21 13.69 9.36 -9.61
C THR A 21 13.03 10.04 -10.83
N ALA A 22 13.36 9.58 -12.04
CA ALA A 22 12.81 10.12 -13.29
C ALA A 22 11.33 9.78 -13.52
N GLU A 23 10.82 8.69 -12.93
CA GLU A 23 9.44 8.21 -13.12
C GLU A 23 8.47 8.82 -12.09
N LEU A 24 8.99 9.32 -10.95
CA LEU A 24 8.18 9.92 -9.89
C LEU A 24 7.31 11.10 -10.39
N PRO A 25 7.83 12.09 -11.15
CA PRO A 25 7.02 13.19 -11.65
C PRO A 25 5.97 12.74 -12.68
N ARG A 26 6.30 11.72 -13.50
CA ARG A 26 5.42 11.19 -14.53
C ARG A 26 4.21 10.48 -13.92
N LEU A 27 4.44 9.62 -12.94
CA LEU A 27 3.35 8.93 -12.22
C LEU A 27 2.46 9.94 -11.49
N ARG A 28 3.06 10.92 -10.80
CA ARG A 28 2.32 11.97 -10.10
C ARG A 28 1.46 12.82 -11.04
N GLN A 29 1.98 13.16 -12.22
CA GLN A 29 1.21 13.92 -13.21
C GLN A 29 0.01 13.12 -13.70
N ALA A 30 0.17 11.84 -14.00
CA ALA A 30 -0.93 11.02 -14.48
C ALA A 30 -2.04 10.82 -13.44
N LEU A 31 -1.69 10.67 -12.16
CA LEU A 31 -2.70 10.67 -11.09
C LEU A 31 -3.41 12.01 -10.96
N ALA A 32 -2.68 13.12 -11.10
CA ALA A 32 -3.30 14.45 -11.12
C ALA A 32 -4.26 14.63 -12.30
N ASP A 33 -3.89 14.14 -13.49
CA ASP A 33 -4.75 14.17 -14.67
C ASP A 33 -5.99 13.29 -14.47
N ALA A 34 -5.84 12.09 -13.90
CA ALA A 34 -6.95 11.18 -13.60
C ALA A 34 -7.92 11.77 -12.56
N GLN A 35 -7.40 12.32 -11.45
CA GLN A 35 -8.21 13.00 -10.44
C GLN A 35 -8.93 14.22 -11.04
N THR A 36 -8.24 15.02 -11.85
CA THR A 36 -8.85 16.18 -12.53
C THR A 36 -9.97 15.75 -13.45
N ALA A 37 -9.76 14.71 -14.27
CA ALA A 37 -10.79 14.19 -15.17
C ALA A 37 -12.01 13.66 -14.40
N HIS A 38 -11.80 12.95 -13.30
CA HIS A 38 -12.88 12.50 -12.43
C HIS A 38 -13.68 13.68 -11.83
N GLN A 39 -12.99 14.66 -11.23
CA GLN A 39 -13.60 15.84 -10.64
C GLN A 39 -14.34 16.71 -11.66
N GLU A 40 -13.82 16.84 -12.88
CA GLU A 40 -14.51 17.54 -13.97
C GLU A 40 -15.78 16.77 -14.43
N GLY A 41 -15.75 15.44 -14.40
CA GLY A 41 -16.92 14.60 -14.64
C GLY A 41 -18.01 14.78 -13.57
N LEU A 42 -17.63 14.78 -12.29
CA LEU A 42 -18.54 15.08 -11.17
C LEU A 42 -19.13 16.48 -11.30
N PHE A 43 -18.29 17.46 -11.61
CA PHE A 43 -18.72 18.83 -11.81
C PHE A 43 -19.75 18.94 -12.94
N ALA A 44 -19.50 18.30 -14.08
CA ALA A 44 -20.44 18.29 -15.21
C ALA A 44 -21.80 17.71 -14.81
N ARG A 45 -21.83 16.59 -14.09
CA ARG A 45 -23.07 16.00 -13.56
C ARG A 45 -23.78 16.92 -12.56
N ALA A 46 -23.04 17.56 -11.67
CA ALA A 46 -23.59 18.55 -10.74
C ALA A 46 -24.20 19.75 -11.48
N GLN A 47 -23.59 20.19 -12.59
CA GLN A 47 -24.14 21.24 -13.45
C GLN A 47 -25.43 20.80 -14.15
N GLU A 48 -25.46 19.59 -14.69
CA GLU A 48 -26.65 19.00 -15.33
C GLU A 48 -27.83 18.97 -14.34
N PHE A 49 -27.59 18.43 -13.14
CA PHE A 49 -28.58 18.43 -12.07
C PHE A 49 -29.03 19.85 -11.73
N TRP A 50 -28.11 20.80 -11.52
CA TRP A 50 -28.49 22.18 -11.21
C TRP A 50 -29.35 22.85 -12.29
N LEU A 51 -29.05 22.57 -13.56
CA LEU A 51 -29.78 23.11 -14.71
C LEU A 51 -31.19 22.50 -14.84
N SER A 52 -31.39 21.24 -14.45
CA SER A 52 -32.71 20.58 -14.46
C SER A 52 -33.67 21.12 -13.40
N LEU A 53 -33.15 21.74 -12.34
CA LEU A 53 -33.96 22.31 -11.26
C LEU A 53 -34.80 23.52 -11.71
N SER A 54 -36.08 23.51 -11.34
CA SER A 54 -36.96 24.68 -11.41
C SER A 54 -36.57 25.76 -10.41
N ARG A 55 -37.05 26.99 -10.63
CA ARG A 55 -36.84 28.12 -9.70
C ARG A 55 -37.35 27.82 -8.28
N LYS A 56 -38.44 27.05 -8.13
CA LYS A 56 -39.00 26.65 -6.82
C LYS A 56 -38.08 25.66 -6.11
N GLN A 57 -37.57 24.66 -6.83
CA GLN A 57 -36.64 23.67 -6.27
C GLN A 57 -35.33 24.34 -5.84
N ARG A 58 -34.78 25.27 -6.64
CA ARG A 58 -33.58 26.03 -6.24
C ARG A 58 -33.78 26.91 -5.00
N GLY A 59 -35.01 27.28 -4.68
CA GLY A 59 -35.34 28.15 -3.54
C GLY A 59 -35.80 27.43 -2.27
N SER A 60 -35.92 26.10 -2.29
CA SER A 60 -36.42 25.30 -1.16
C SER A 60 -35.59 24.05 -0.97
N LEU A 61 -35.01 23.89 0.22
CA LEU A 61 -34.13 22.77 0.53
C LEU A 61 -34.84 21.41 0.40
N SER A 62 -36.06 21.29 0.91
CA SER A 62 -36.81 20.02 0.83
C SER A 62 -37.14 19.62 -0.60
N LEU A 63 -37.50 20.59 -1.45
CA LEU A 63 -37.77 20.34 -2.87
C LEU A 63 -36.49 20.03 -3.65
N TYR A 64 -35.37 20.63 -3.27
CA TYR A 64 -34.06 20.33 -3.84
C TYR A 64 -33.63 18.89 -3.55
N LEU A 65 -33.72 18.45 -2.29
CA LEU A 65 -33.36 17.09 -1.88
C LEU A 65 -34.27 16.04 -2.53
N ALA A 66 -35.57 16.33 -2.63
CA ALA A 66 -36.50 15.46 -3.35
C ALA A 66 -36.13 15.35 -4.84
N ALA A 67 -35.79 16.47 -5.48
CA ALA A 67 -35.34 16.48 -6.87
C ALA A 67 -34.02 15.73 -7.06
N TYR A 68 -33.10 15.83 -6.11
CA TYR A 68 -31.82 15.11 -6.15
C TYR A 68 -32.02 13.59 -6.01
N ALA A 69 -32.87 13.16 -5.09
CA ALA A 69 -33.22 11.74 -4.94
C ALA A 69 -33.86 11.17 -6.22
N SER A 70 -34.74 11.94 -6.87
CA SER A 70 -35.30 11.55 -8.18
C SER A 70 -34.22 11.47 -9.26
N PHE A 71 -33.35 12.49 -9.36
CA PHE A 71 -32.23 12.49 -10.31
C PHE A 71 -31.33 11.27 -10.12
N ARG A 72 -31.00 10.90 -8.88
CA ARG A 72 -30.20 9.72 -8.57
C ARG A 72 -30.87 8.43 -9.05
N SER A 73 -32.16 8.28 -8.74
CA SER A 73 -32.95 7.12 -9.18
C SER A 73 -33.01 7.02 -10.71
N ASP A 74 -33.14 8.14 -11.42
CA ASP A 74 -33.19 8.16 -12.88
C ASP A 74 -31.84 7.75 -13.50
N GLN A 75 -30.73 8.21 -12.92
CA GLN A 75 -29.37 7.85 -13.35
C GLN A 75 -29.06 6.37 -13.11
N GLU A 76 -29.46 5.83 -11.94
CA GLU A 76 -29.35 4.40 -11.64
C GLU A 76 -30.17 3.55 -12.63
N ALA A 77 -31.41 3.96 -12.94
CA ALA A 77 -32.25 3.27 -13.92
C ALA A 77 -31.68 3.31 -15.35
N ALA A 78 -30.90 4.34 -15.67
CA ALA A 78 -30.18 4.46 -16.93
C ALA A 78 -28.86 3.66 -16.97
N GLY A 79 -28.49 2.97 -15.90
CA GLY A 79 -27.22 2.24 -15.79
C GLY A 79 -26.00 3.13 -15.62
N ALA A 80 -26.20 4.40 -15.23
CA ALA A 80 -25.14 5.37 -14.97
C ALA A 80 -25.13 5.71 -13.47
N PRO A 81 -24.66 4.80 -12.59
CA PRO A 81 -24.70 5.03 -11.15
C PRO A 81 -24.06 6.37 -10.79
N VAL A 82 -24.66 7.05 -9.82
CA VAL A 82 -24.16 8.31 -9.29
C VAL A 82 -23.01 7.99 -8.35
N PRO A 83 -21.79 8.50 -8.59
CA PRO A 83 -20.67 8.33 -7.67
C PRO A 83 -21.00 8.94 -6.31
N PHE A 84 -20.52 8.33 -5.23
CA PHE A 84 -20.75 8.79 -3.87
C PHE A 84 -20.24 10.23 -3.65
N GLU A 85 -19.14 10.59 -4.30
CA GLU A 85 -18.54 11.93 -4.27
C GLU A 85 -19.48 13.01 -4.84
N LEU A 86 -20.43 12.63 -5.70
CA LEU A 86 -21.45 13.57 -6.15
C LEU A 86 -22.43 13.90 -5.02
N ASP A 87 -22.76 12.93 -4.16
CA ASP A 87 -23.60 13.16 -2.98
C ASP A 87 -22.91 14.15 -2.03
N ASP A 88 -21.60 14.01 -1.83
CA ASP A 88 -20.81 14.96 -1.05
C ASP A 88 -20.72 16.33 -1.71
N LEU A 89 -20.52 16.41 -3.03
CA LEU A 89 -20.39 17.68 -3.74
C LEU A 89 -21.70 18.47 -3.79
N VAL A 90 -22.81 17.77 -4.05
CA VAL A 90 -24.17 18.34 -4.04
C VAL A 90 -24.62 18.64 -2.61
N GLY A 91 -24.30 17.74 -1.67
CA GLY A 91 -24.62 17.81 -0.25
C GLY A 91 -23.82 18.87 0.52
N ALA A 92 -22.58 19.16 0.14
CA ALA A 92 -21.77 20.21 0.76
C ALA A 92 -22.40 21.61 0.60
N GLY A 93 -23.21 21.80 -0.45
CA GLY A 93 -24.04 23.00 -0.64
C GLY A 93 -25.31 23.03 0.21
N VAL A 94 -25.69 21.89 0.80
CA VAL A 94 -26.89 21.69 1.61
C VAL A 94 -26.55 21.88 3.09
N GLN A 95 -26.75 23.11 3.58
CA GLN A 95 -26.84 23.34 5.01
C GLN A 95 -28.33 23.43 5.40
N PRO A 96 -28.77 22.89 6.54
CA PRO A 96 -30.19 22.84 6.91
C PRO A 96 -30.90 24.22 6.87
N THR A 97 -30.11 25.29 7.04
CA THR A 97 -30.58 26.67 7.11
C THR A 97 -30.31 27.49 5.86
N ARG A 98 -29.64 26.94 4.83
CA ARG A 98 -29.25 27.68 3.63
C ARG A 98 -29.94 27.16 2.39
N ILE A 99 -30.24 28.10 1.51
CA ILE A 99 -30.71 27.80 0.16
C ILE A 99 -29.58 27.08 -0.58
N PRO A 100 -29.85 25.91 -1.20
CA PRO A 100 -28.86 25.21 -2.00
C PRO A 100 -28.25 26.13 -3.06
N ARG A 101 -26.94 26.06 -3.23
CA ARG A 101 -26.22 26.86 -4.23
C ARG A 101 -25.69 25.98 -5.36
N ARG A 102 -25.48 26.60 -6.51
CA ARG A 102 -24.77 26.00 -7.63
C ARG A 102 -23.35 25.65 -7.20
N VAL A 103 -22.93 24.42 -7.46
CA VAL A 103 -21.53 23.99 -7.34
C VAL A 103 -20.70 24.81 -8.33
N ARG A 104 -19.58 25.36 -7.85
CA ARG A 104 -18.61 26.14 -8.61
C ARG A 104 -17.35 25.32 -8.81
N ARG A 105 -16.54 25.71 -9.79
CA ARG A 105 -15.26 25.05 -10.05
C ARG A 105 -14.31 25.13 -8.85
N ASP A 106 -14.35 26.24 -8.12
CA ASP A 106 -13.56 26.46 -6.91
C ASP A 106 -14.02 25.59 -5.72
N ASP A 107 -15.17 24.91 -5.84
CA ASP A 107 -15.63 23.94 -4.83
C ASP A 107 -15.01 22.54 -5.06
N LEU A 108 -14.29 22.33 -6.17
CA LEU A 108 -13.61 21.08 -6.48
C LEU A 108 -12.20 21.09 -5.89
N ASP A 109 -11.78 19.98 -5.28
CA ASP A 109 -10.40 19.79 -4.84
C ASP A 109 -9.51 19.32 -6.00
N LEU A 110 -9.21 20.26 -6.90
CA LEU A 110 -8.36 19.97 -8.06
C LEU A 110 -6.88 19.89 -7.65
N PRO A 111 -6.14 18.86 -8.09
CA PRO A 111 -4.74 18.71 -7.75
C PRO A 111 -3.89 19.86 -8.33
N THR A 112 -2.83 20.20 -7.61
CA THR A 112 -1.86 21.23 -7.99
C THR A 112 -0.48 20.63 -8.23
N ASN A 113 0.47 21.44 -8.72
CA ASN A 113 1.88 21.04 -8.81
C ASN A 113 2.52 20.65 -7.47
N ARG A 114 1.89 21.00 -6.34
CA ARG A 114 2.36 20.68 -4.99
C ARG A 114 1.69 19.45 -4.40
N THR A 115 0.64 18.92 -5.02
CA THR A 115 -0.08 17.74 -4.54
C THR A 115 0.85 16.53 -4.51
N THR A 116 0.89 15.87 -3.35
CA THR A 116 1.65 14.65 -3.06
C THR A 116 0.79 13.55 -2.46
N ARG A 117 -0.48 13.83 -2.19
CA ARG A 117 -1.46 12.87 -1.68
C ARG A 117 -2.66 12.92 -2.61
N PHE A 118 -3.09 11.76 -3.06
CA PHE A 118 -4.29 11.57 -3.85
C PHE A 118 -5.19 10.61 -3.09
N ASP A 119 -6.41 11.04 -2.83
CA ASP A 119 -7.39 10.31 -2.06
C ASP A 119 -8.60 10.01 -2.93
N ASP A 120 -9.15 8.82 -2.73
CA ASP A 120 -10.43 8.35 -3.22
C ASP A 120 -11.13 7.55 -2.11
N GLU A 121 -12.38 7.11 -2.30
CA GLU A 121 -13.23 6.52 -1.23
C GLU A 121 -12.51 5.52 -0.33
N ASP A 122 -11.82 4.52 -0.93
CA ASP A 122 -11.14 3.46 -0.19
C ASP A 122 -9.61 3.47 -0.37
N VAL A 123 -9.03 4.43 -1.11
CA VAL A 123 -7.60 4.39 -1.46
C VAL A 123 -6.88 5.72 -1.28
N HIS A 124 -5.69 5.61 -0.71
CA HIS A 124 -4.76 6.72 -0.49
C HIS A 124 -3.43 6.42 -1.20
N ILE A 125 -3.03 7.32 -2.10
CA ILE A 125 -1.73 7.27 -2.78
C ILE A 125 -0.88 8.46 -2.33
N VAL A 126 0.22 8.18 -1.61
CA VAL A 126 1.07 9.21 -1.00
C VAL A 126 2.50 9.14 -1.54
N PHE A 127 3.00 10.28 -2.02
CA PHE A 127 4.35 10.46 -2.55
C PHE A 127 5.29 11.06 -1.51
N ASP A 128 6.39 10.36 -1.22
CA ASP A 128 7.55 10.90 -0.49
C ASP A 128 8.64 11.24 -1.51
N ARG A 129 8.82 12.55 -1.75
CA ARG A 129 9.72 13.09 -2.77
C ARG A 129 11.19 12.83 -2.43
N ASP A 130 11.52 12.84 -1.13
CA ASP A 130 12.90 12.72 -0.67
C ASP A 130 13.40 11.28 -0.79
N LYS A 131 12.50 10.31 -0.59
CA LYS A 131 12.81 8.87 -0.72
C LYS A 131 12.53 8.31 -2.11
N ALA A 132 11.90 9.11 -2.99
CA ALA A 132 11.35 8.66 -4.27
C ALA A 132 10.43 7.43 -4.10
N THR A 133 9.62 7.43 -3.05
CA THR A 133 8.68 6.34 -2.76
C THR A 133 7.25 6.79 -2.95
N VAL A 134 6.40 5.87 -3.40
CA VAL A 134 4.95 6.02 -3.39
C VAL A 134 4.37 4.95 -2.46
N THR A 135 3.43 5.35 -1.62
CA THR A 135 2.69 4.48 -0.73
C THR A 135 1.30 4.29 -1.32
N TRP A 136 0.87 3.04 -1.40
CA TRP A 136 -0.50 2.64 -1.72
C TRP A 136 -1.10 2.11 -0.42
N ASP A 137 -2.24 2.65 -0.04
CA ASP A 137 -2.90 2.32 1.22
C ASP A 137 -4.40 2.24 0.98
N VAL A 138 -5.02 1.16 1.42
CA VAL A 138 -6.45 0.89 1.25
C VAL A 138 -7.05 0.68 2.63
N ASP A 139 -8.08 1.47 2.94
CA ASP A 139 -8.73 1.41 4.24
C ASP A 139 -9.43 0.05 4.44
N PRO A 140 -9.43 -0.49 5.68
CA PRO A 140 -10.05 -1.77 5.99
C PRO A 140 -11.58 -1.69 5.83
N SER A 141 -12.13 -2.40 4.85
CA SER A 141 -13.57 -2.52 4.60
C SER A 141 -13.87 -3.82 3.82
N GLY A 142 -15.13 -4.28 3.83
CA GLY A 142 -15.50 -5.61 3.32
C GLY A 142 -15.04 -5.89 1.87
N ASP A 143 -15.24 -4.93 0.97
CA ASP A 143 -14.82 -5.01 -0.45
C ASP A 143 -13.86 -3.86 -0.83
N ALA A 144 -13.15 -3.28 0.15
CA ALA A 144 -12.36 -2.06 -0.03
C ALA A 144 -11.30 -2.23 -1.11
N VAL A 145 -10.57 -3.35 -1.11
CA VAL A 145 -9.50 -3.63 -2.08
C VAL A 145 -10.03 -3.69 -3.50
N ALA A 146 -11.18 -4.34 -3.71
CA ALA A 146 -11.80 -4.43 -5.03
C ALA A 146 -12.23 -3.06 -5.55
N ARG A 147 -12.87 -2.22 -4.69
CA ARG A 147 -13.27 -0.86 -5.04
C ARG A 147 -12.07 0.05 -5.27
N ALA A 148 -11.07 0.00 -4.39
CA ALA A 148 -9.80 0.70 -4.52
C ALA A 148 -9.12 0.36 -5.86
N ARG A 149 -9.09 -0.91 -6.27
CA ARG A 149 -8.52 -1.35 -7.55
C ARG A 149 -9.35 -0.92 -8.77
N ASP A 150 -10.65 -0.68 -8.62
CA ASP A 150 -11.52 -0.14 -9.67
C ASP A 150 -11.56 1.41 -9.73
N SER A 151 -10.97 2.10 -8.74
CA SER A 151 -10.89 3.56 -8.72
C SER A 151 -10.25 4.16 -9.99
N HIS A 152 -10.57 5.43 -10.29
CA HIS A 152 -9.88 6.18 -11.36
C HIS A 152 -8.40 6.35 -11.06
N LEU A 153 -8.01 6.43 -9.77
CA LEU A 153 -6.61 6.49 -9.37
C LEU A 153 -5.88 5.18 -9.70
N ALA A 154 -6.43 4.03 -9.34
CA ALA A 154 -5.84 2.72 -9.62
C ALA A 154 -5.70 2.45 -11.13
N LYS A 155 -6.74 2.81 -11.90
CA LYS A 155 -6.77 2.71 -13.37
C LYS A 155 -5.67 3.54 -14.03
N ALA A 156 -5.20 4.63 -13.41
CA ALA A 156 -4.04 5.39 -13.86
C ALA A 156 -2.71 4.85 -13.28
N PHE A 157 -2.73 4.43 -12.01
CA PHE A 157 -1.56 4.02 -11.23
C PHE A 157 -0.90 2.74 -11.77
N PHE A 158 -1.65 1.62 -11.79
CA PHE A 158 -1.09 0.30 -12.08
C PHE A 158 -0.58 0.17 -13.53
N PRO A 159 -1.30 0.66 -14.56
CA PRO A 159 -0.78 0.61 -15.92
C PRO A 159 0.53 1.38 -16.08
N LEU A 160 0.72 2.48 -15.37
CA LEU A 160 1.97 3.23 -15.42
C LEU A 160 3.12 2.48 -14.75
N LEU A 161 2.88 1.86 -13.58
CA LEU A 161 3.87 1.02 -12.92
C LEU A 161 4.36 -0.12 -13.82
N ALA A 162 3.47 -0.71 -14.63
CA ALA A 162 3.83 -1.75 -15.59
C ALA A 162 4.78 -1.25 -16.70
N THR A 163 4.82 0.06 -16.97
CA THR A 163 5.69 0.66 -17.99
C THR A 163 6.97 1.30 -17.42
N VAL A 164 7.17 1.24 -16.11
CA VAL A 164 8.35 1.82 -15.45
C VAL A 164 9.60 1.07 -15.87
N LYS A 165 10.64 1.84 -16.24
CA LYS A 165 11.98 1.30 -16.46
C LYS A 165 12.74 1.22 -15.15
N TRP A 166 12.78 0.04 -14.55
CA TRP A 166 13.29 -0.16 -13.21
C TRP A 166 14.81 -0.12 -13.13
N THR A 167 15.33 0.30 -11.98
CA THR A 167 16.74 0.14 -11.62
C THR A 167 16.89 -0.95 -10.56
N ARG A 168 18.13 -1.44 -10.34
CA ARG A 168 18.41 -2.54 -9.40
C ARG A 168 17.93 -2.31 -7.96
N GLN A 169 17.81 -1.05 -7.52
CA GLN A 169 17.46 -0.66 -6.14
C GLN A 169 16.10 0.04 -6.04
N THR A 170 15.20 -0.29 -6.97
CA THR A 170 13.83 0.25 -7.06
C THR A 170 12.83 -0.90 -7.18
N GLY A 171 11.56 -0.61 -6.93
CA GLY A 171 10.49 -1.58 -6.83
C GLY A 171 9.85 -1.57 -5.45
N GLY A 172 9.01 -2.57 -5.20
CA GLY A 172 8.35 -2.79 -3.92
C GLY A 172 7.29 -3.87 -4.05
N ALA A 173 6.58 -4.13 -2.97
CA ALA A 173 5.45 -5.06 -2.96
C ALA A 173 4.27 -4.42 -2.22
N LEU A 174 3.07 -4.81 -2.64
CA LEU A 174 1.84 -4.58 -1.91
C LEU A 174 1.50 -5.85 -1.15
N TYR A 175 0.98 -5.67 0.05
CA TYR A 175 0.54 -6.72 0.95
C TYR A 175 -0.91 -6.45 1.30
N GLY A 176 -1.69 -7.49 1.42
CA GLY A 176 -3.08 -7.37 1.84
C GLY A 176 -3.54 -8.64 2.51
N ASN A 177 -4.79 -8.62 2.95
CA ASN A 177 -5.40 -9.75 3.63
C ASN A 177 -6.62 -10.29 2.89
N ASP A 178 -6.88 -9.94 1.62
CA ASP A 178 -8.13 -10.29 0.95
C ASP A 178 -8.59 -11.76 1.17
N SER A 179 -9.85 -11.90 1.59
CA SER A 179 -10.48 -13.14 2.03
C SER A 179 -10.43 -14.26 1.00
N GLU A 180 -10.41 -13.93 -0.30
CA GLU A 180 -10.30 -14.94 -1.36
C GLU A 180 -8.93 -15.65 -1.32
N LEU A 181 -7.86 -14.91 -1.01
CA LEU A 181 -6.52 -15.47 -0.82
C LEU A 181 -6.41 -16.23 0.49
N VAL A 182 -7.09 -15.79 1.55
CA VAL A 182 -7.15 -16.53 2.83
C VAL A 182 -7.83 -17.89 2.66
N ALA A 183 -8.89 -17.97 1.85
CA ALA A 183 -9.54 -19.24 1.53
C ALA A 183 -8.62 -20.20 0.76
N ALA A 184 -7.75 -19.67 -0.12
CA ALA A 184 -6.71 -20.45 -0.78
C ALA A 184 -5.53 -20.82 0.16
N ALA A 185 -5.23 -19.98 1.16
CA ALA A 185 -4.17 -20.20 2.15
C ALA A 185 -4.58 -21.12 3.33
N ALA A 186 -5.86 -21.50 3.41
CA ALA A 186 -6.40 -22.42 4.42
C ALA A 186 -5.74 -23.81 4.42
N ASP A 187 -4.94 -24.14 3.41
CA ASP A 187 -4.09 -25.33 3.34
C ASP A 187 -2.88 -25.34 4.30
N GLY A 188 -2.82 -24.42 5.27
CA GLY A 188 -1.99 -24.60 6.48
C GLY A 188 -0.93 -23.52 6.75
N TYR A 189 -1.06 -22.33 6.18
CA TYR A 189 -0.11 -21.24 6.44
C TYR A 189 -0.74 -20.11 7.30
N GLY A 190 -0.50 -20.18 8.61
CA GLY A 190 -0.48 -19.07 9.60
C GLY A 190 -1.73 -18.18 9.76
N THR A 191 -2.25 -18.11 10.99
CA THR A 191 -3.47 -17.40 11.38
C THR A 191 -3.29 -15.89 11.61
N GLY A 192 -2.54 -15.17 10.78
CA GLY A 192 -2.35 -13.72 10.91
C GLY A 192 -1.55 -13.08 9.77
N ASN A 193 -1.66 -13.62 8.57
CA ASN A 193 -0.67 -13.41 7.52
C ASN A 193 -1.12 -12.33 6.53
N ASP A 194 -0.39 -11.23 6.51
CA ASP A 194 -0.32 -10.35 5.35
C ASP A 194 0.32 -11.16 4.22
N PHE A 195 -0.34 -11.21 3.06
CA PHE A 195 0.21 -11.89 1.89
C PHE A 195 0.58 -10.85 0.84
N PRO A 196 1.68 -11.05 0.11
CA PRO A 196 1.93 -10.22 -1.06
C PRO A 196 0.76 -10.36 -2.04
N THR A 197 0.27 -9.25 -2.56
CA THR A 197 -0.81 -9.18 -3.55
C THR A 197 -0.29 -8.71 -4.91
N ALA A 198 0.81 -7.96 -4.92
CA ALA A 198 1.50 -7.52 -6.13
C ALA A 198 2.98 -7.21 -5.84
N GLY A 199 3.86 -7.52 -6.78
CA GLY A 199 5.25 -7.10 -6.75
C GLY A 199 5.64 -6.27 -7.97
N PHE A 200 6.51 -5.27 -7.77
CA PHE A 200 6.97 -4.35 -8.80
C PHE A 200 8.49 -4.24 -8.82
N GLY A 201 9.09 -4.41 -10.00
CA GLY A 201 10.52 -4.25 -10.23
C GLY A 201 11.42 -5.20 -9.43
N PRO A 202 12.75 -4.96 -9.40
CA PRO A 202 13.71 -5.83 -8.73
C PRO A 202 13.46 -6.02 -7.23
N LEU A 203 13.06 -4.97 -6.50
CA LEU A 203 12.74 -5.12 -5.07
C LEU A 203 11.46 -5.93 -4.88
N GLY A 204 10.45 -5.75 -5.74
CA GLY A 204 9.25 -6.59 -5.74
C GLY A 204 9.58 -8.06 -5.98
N ALA A 205 10.41 -8.37 -6.97
CA ALA A 205 10.84 -9.73 -7.27
C ALA A 205 11.57 -10.41 -6.09
N LYS A 206 12.25 -9.63 -5.24
CA LYS A 206 12.88 -10.14 -4.03
C LYS A 206 11.89 -10.33 -2.87
N MET A 207 10.89 -9.45 -2.76
CA MET A 207 9.94 -9.41 -1.64
C MET A 207 8.71 -10.33 -1.87
N ALA A 208 8.26 -10.45 -3.11
CA ALA A 208 7.03 -11.07 -3.57
C ALA A 208 7.23 -11.74 -4.95
N PRO A 209 8.09 -12.77 -5.06
CA PRO A 209 8.45 -13.39 -6.35
C PRO A 209 7.31 -14.13 -7.05
N ALA A 210 6.28 -14.56 -6.33
CA ALA A 210 5.15 -15.22 -6.97
C ALA A 210 4.20 -14.19 -7.62
N GLU A 211 4.15 -12.98 -7.07
CA GLU A 211 3.20 -11.91 -7.39
C GLU A 211 3.82 -10.79 -8.24
N THR A 212 5.13 -10.84 -8.47
CA THR A 212 5.82 -9.88 -9.33
C THR A 212 5.57 -10.22 -10.80
N SER A 213 5.07 -9.24 -11.57
CA SER A 213 4.96 -9.36 -13.03
C SER A 213 6.33 -9.16 -13.70
N PRO A 214 6.52 -9.63 -14.95
CA PRO A 214 7.73 -9.31 -15.72
C PRO A 214 7.94 -7.80 -15.78
N TYR A 215 9.21 -7.38 -15.76
CA TYR A 215 9.55 -5.97 -15.74
C TYR A 215 10.77 -5.66 -16.58
N THR A 216 10.86 -4.41 -17.05
CA THR A 216 11.99 -3.94 -17.86
C THR A 216 12.93 -3.08 -17.02
N LEU A 217 14.21 -3.36 -17.10
CA LEU A 217 15.28 -2.57 -16.50
C LEU A 217 15.61 -1.32 -17.33
N ALA A 218 16.31 -0.36 -16.72
CA ALA A 218 16.71 0.89 -17.36
C ALA A 218 17.59 0.71 -18.61
N ASP A 219 18.33 -0.40 -18.70
CA ASP A 219 19.13 -0.80 -19.87
C ASP A 219 18.31 -1.47 -20.98
N GLY A 220 17.00 -1.67 -20.76
CA GLY A 220 16.09 -2.34 -21.70
C GLY A 220 16.03 -3.86 -21.53
N THR A 221 16.75 -4.45 -20.58
CA THR A 221 16.63 -5.88 -20.28
C THR A 221 15.29 -6.18 -19.62
N THR A 222 14.49 -7.05 -20.22
CA THR A 222 13.28 -7.60 -19.59
C THR A 222 13.66 -8.80 -18.73
N VAL A 223 13.15 -8.83 -17.51
CA VAL A 223 13.30 -9.95 -16.58
C VAL A 223 11.96 -10.67 -16.49
N GLU A 224 11.94 -11.95 -16.85
CA GLU A 224 10.75 -12.80 -16.81
C GLU A 224 10.55 -13.43 -15.43
N CYS A 225 9.31 -13.86 -15.14
CA CYS A 225 8.92 -14.45 -13.86
C CYS A 225 9.78 -15.65 -13.45
N ASP A 226 10.09 -16.52 -14.41
CA ASP A 226 10.82 -17.75 -14.14
C ASP A 226 12.27 -17.50 -13.71
N ASP A 227 12.89 -16.45 -14.27
CA ASP A 227 14.29 -16.12 -14.01
C ASP A 227 14.51 -15.72 -12.54
N PHE A 228 13.68 -14.82 -12.01
CA PHE A 228 13.87 -14.37 -10.64
C PHE A 228 13.30 -15.36 -9.60
N ARG A 229 12.27 -16.15 -9.92
CA ARG A 229 11.84 -17.25 -9.05
C ARG A 229 12.95 -18.27 -8.84
N ALA A 230 13.68 -18.63 -9.90
CA ALA A 230 14.85 -19.50 -9.80
C ALA A 230 15.93 -18.87 -8.91
N ASN A 231 16.22 -17.58 -9.10
CA ASN A 231 17.21 -16.85 -8.31
C ASN A 231 16.83 -16.74 -6.82
N VAL A 232 15.55 -16.55 -6.48
CA VAL A 232 15.09 -16.53 -5.09
C VAL A 232 15.26 -17.89 -4.44
N VAL A 233 14.84 -18.97 -5.11
CA VAL A 233 15.01 -20.34 -4.60
C VAL A 233 16.49 -20.66 -4.38
N GLU A 234 17.38 -20.23 -5.29
CA GLU A 234 18.81 -20.42 -5.12
C GLU A 234 19.37 -19.58 -3.94
N ALA A 235 18.97 -18.32 -3.83
CA ALA A 235 19.39 -17.43 -2.75
C ALA A 235 18.96 -17.97 -1.37
N GLU A 236 17.72 -18.47 -1.25
CA GLU A 236 17.22 -19.11 -0.03
C GLU A 236 18.01 -20.38 0.30
N ARG A 237 18.33 -21.18 -0.72
CA ARG A 237 19.15 -22.39 -0.55
C ARG A 237 20.55 -22.06 -0.04
N GLN A 238 21.18 -21.02 -0.60
CA GLN A 238 22.49 -20.53 -0.17
C GLN A 238 22.44 -19.98 1.27
N ALA A 239 21.43 -19.16 1.60
CA ALA A 239 21.24 -18.62 2.94
C ALA A 239 21.02 -19.73 3.98
N ARG A 240 20.22 -20.76 3.65
CA ARG A 240 20.00 -21.93 4.52
C ARG A 240 21.30 -22.72 4.74
N PHE A 241 22.12 -22.87 3.70
CA PHE A 241 23.42 -23.50 3.81
C PHE A 241 24.37 -22.71 4.71
N GLN A 242 24.46 -21.39 4.54
CA GLN A 242 25.29 -20.51 5.36
C GLN A 242 24.85 -20.52 6.84
N ARG A 243 23.54 -20.43 7.12
CA ARG A 243 23.02 -20.53 8.50
C ARG A 243 23.41 -21.84 9.16
N ARG A 244 23.25 -22.97 8.45
CA ARG A 244 23.67 -24.30 8.96
C ARG A 244 25.18 -24.38 9.20
N HIS A 245 25.98 -23.72 8.36
CA HIS A 245 27.43 -23.68 8.54
C HIS A 245 27.82 -22.86 9.78
N ALA A 246 27.24 -21.67 9.95
CA ALA A 246 27.45 -20.82 11.12
C ALA A 246 27.01 -21.52 12.42
N GLU A 247 25.84 -22.17 12.42
CA GLU A 247 25.34 -22.95 13.55
C GLU A 247 26.30 -24.09 13.93
N ARG A 248 26.86 -24.80 12.93
CA ARG A 248 27.89 -25.82 13.16
C ARG A 248 29.18 -25.24 13.76
N GLN A 249 29.61 -24.06 13.32
CA GLN A 249 30.78 -23.38 13.87
C GLN A 249 30.54 -22.95 15.32
N HIS A 250 29.39 -22.35 15.63
CA HIS A 250 29.01 -21.99 16.99
C HIS A 250 28.94 -23.21 17.91
N ARG A 251 28.35 -24.32 17.44
CA ARG A 251 28.28 -25.57 18.22
C ARG A 251 29.65 -26.16 18.50
N ARG A 252 30.58 -26.11 17.54
CA ARG A 252 31.98 -26.55 17.73
C ARG A 252 32.70 -25.65 18.75
N ALA A 253 32.54 -24.35 18.66
CA ALA A 253 33.15 -23.41 19.62
C ALA A 253 32.64 -23.65 21.06
N ALA A 254 31.34 -23.90 21.23
CA ALA A 254 30.74 -24.20 22.54
C ALA A 254 31.22 -25.55 23.14
N GLN A 255 31.48 -26.55 22.29
CA GLN A 255 32.05 -27.83 22.73
C GLN A 255 33.50 -27.69 23.20
N HIS A 256 34.31 -26.88 22.52
CA HIS A 256 35.70 -26.65 22.93
C HIS A 256 35.83 -25.78 24.19
N SER A 257 34.92 -24.83 24.44
CA SER A 257 34.96 -23.98 25.64
C SER A 257 34.55 -24.72 26.92
N SER A 258 33.68 -25.74 26.83
CA SER A 258 33.22 -26.52 28.00
C SER A 258 34.21 -27.60 28.47
N GLY A 259 35.14 -28.03 27.63
CA GLY A 259 36.14 -29.05 27.97
C GLY A 259 37.37 -28.55 28.77
N GLY A 260 37.58 -27.23 28.86
CA GLY A 260 38.78 -26.63 29.46
C GLY A 260 38.68 -26.23 30.94
N ALA A 261 37.49 -26.30 31.55
CA ALA A 261 37.25 -25.75 32.89
C ALA A 261 37.20 -26.81 34.02
N GLN A 262 37.87 -27.95 33.87
CA GLN A 262 38.29 -28.78 35.01
C GLN A 262 39.66 -28.35 35.54
N GLY A 263 39.91 -27.04 35.57
CA GLY A 263 41.01 -26.43 36.31
C GLY A 263 40.72 -26.57 37.80
N ARG A 264 41.38 -27.56 38.42
CA ARG A 264 41.55 -27.74 39.87
C ARG A 264 41.63 -26.38 40.57
N VAL A 265 40.58 -26.01 41.31
CA VAL A 265 40.57 -24.81 42.15
C VAL A 265 41.65 -25.03 43.20
N PRO A 266 42.75 -24.24 43.23
CA PRO A 266 43.70 -24.34 44.33
C PRO A 266 42.97 -23.87 45.59
N ALA A 267 42.88 -24.77 46.57
CA ALA A 267 42.33 -24.45 47.87
C ALA A 267 43.25 -23.41 48.54
N GLY A 268 42.73 -22.19 48.73
CA GLY A 268 43.38 -21.18 49.56
C GLY A 268 43.68 -19.87 48.84
N ALA A 269 42.68 -19.00 48.72
CA ALA A 269 42.90 -17.55 48.68
C ALA A 269 41.64 -16.85 49.20
N GLY A 270 41.85 -16.04 50.23
CA GLY A 270 40.80 -15.40 51.01
C GLY A 270 39.88 -14.50 50.21
N ILE A 271 38.60 -14.62 50.54
CA ILE A 271 37.53 -13.69 50.22
C ILE A 271 37.92 -12.33 50.82
N THR A 272 38.20 -11.34 49.98
CA THR A 272 38.22 -9.94 50.40
C THR A 272 37.28 -9.18 49.47
N GLY A 273 36.23 -8.62 50.06
CA GLY A 273 35.14 -7.95 49.36
C GLY A 273 35.63 -6.79 48.49
N GLY A 274 35.22 -6.80 47.23
CA GLY A 274 35.35 -5.68 46.31
C GLY A 274 33.97 -5.34 45.77
N GLN A 275 33.49 -4.17 46.12
CA GLN A 275 32.22 -3.58 45.71
C GLN A 275 32.10 -3.56 44.18
N PHE A 276 31.02 -4.15 43.65
CA PHE A 276 30.62 -3.95 42.26
C PHE A 276 29.84 -2.64 42.18
N ALA A 277 30.50 -1.62 41.64
CA ALA A 277 29.84 -0.44 41.11
C ALA A 277 29.12 -0.82 39.81
N ASP A 278 27.81 -0.57 39.77
CA ASP A 278 26.98 -0.60 38.57
C ASP A 278 27.56 0.34 37.50
N LYS A 279 28.33 -0.20 36.57
CA LYS A 279 28.59 0.45 35.28
C LYS A 279 27.54 -0.07 34.31
N ALA A 280 26.47 0.73 34.15
CA ALA A 280 25.54 0.62 33.04
C ALA A 280 26.33 0.66 31.73
N GLN A 281 26.54 -0.52 31.14
CA GLN A 281 27.09 -0.63 29.80
C GLN A 281 25.97 -0.29 28.83
N SER A 282 26.09 0.89 28.22
CA SER A 282 25.30 1.26 27.05
C SER A 282 25.45 0.18 25.98
N LEU A 283 24.33 -0.45 25.61
CA LEU A 283 24.25 -1.39 24.51
C LEU A 283 24.77 -0.70 23.23
N PRO A 284 25.63 -1.34 22.43
CA PRO A 284 26.02 -0.79 21.14
C PRO A 284 24.81 -0.73 20.22
N GLU A 285 24.53 0.45 19.68
CA GLU A 285 23.61 0.66 18.57
C GLU A 285 23.96 -0.31 17.44
N VAL A 286 23.04 -1.21 17.12
CA VAL A 286 23.17 -2.12 15.98
C VAL A 286 22.88 -1.31 14.71
N SER A 287 23.93 -0.74 14.13
CA SER A 287 23.85 -0.13 12.79
C SER A 287 23.59 -1.21 11.74
N PHE A 288 22.34 -1.34 11.30
CA PHE A 288 21.93 -2.08 10.11
C PHE A 288 22.28 -1.27 8.85
N LEU A 289 23.55 -1.21 8.46
CA LEU A 289 23.95 -0.69 7.14
C LEU A 289 25.35 -1.20 6.80
N ALA A 290 25.42 -2.18 5.88
CA ALA A 290 26.46 -2.34 4.86
C ALA A 290 26.63 -3.81 4.44
N LEU A 291 25.94 -4.22 3.38
CA LEU A 291 26.46 -5.22 2.44
C LEU A 291 26.01 -4.80 1.03
N ALA A 292 26.84 -4.01 0.38
CA ALA A 292 26.87 -3.85 -1.07
C ALA A 292 28.31 -3.53 -1.50
N SER A 293 28.98 -4.53 -2.05
CA SER A 293 30.12 -4.41 -2.96
C SER A 293 29.97 -5.51 -3.99
#